data_AF-A0A3L7VX53-F1
#
_entry.id   AF-A0A3L7VX53-F1
#
_cell.length_a   1.000
_cell.length_b   1.000
_cell.length_c   1.000
_cell.angle_alpha   90.00
_cell.angle_beta   90.00
_cell.angle_gamma   90.00
#
_symmetry.space_group_name_H-M   'P 1'
#
loop_
_entity.id
_entity.type
_entity.pdbx_description
1 polymer ?
#
loop_
_entity_poly.entity_id
_entity_poly.type
_entity_poly.pdbx_seq_one_letter_code
_entity_poly.pdbx_strand_id
1 'polypeptide(L)'
;MTNSPERLPSPGASYLKVKPILLEGRPEAAVHTGMSTPTTMPDGWWIGMMWAEDETGVVSCREVAPIAGPPPTPPLQRLGELMTNGLGDLLAVEEGRSCLKLRLLGDLADVNEPWRRPLVLQVAAKWDPMRIATMTEAKVAEAALDAFTRAIEVAHRP
;
A
#
# COMPACT_ATOMS: atom_id res chain seq x y z
N MET A 1 22.25 9.07 -12.84
CA MET A 1 20.96 8.42 -12.52
C MET A 1 19.93 9.52 -12.42
N THR A 2 19.14 9.72 -13.46
CA THR A 2 18.08 10.74 -13.47
C THR A 2 16.96 10.25 -12.57
N ASN A 3 16.80 10.89 -11.41
CA ASN A 3 15.67 10.66 -10.50
C ASN A 3 14.39 11.04 -11.27
N SER A 4 13.67 10.04 -11.79
CA SER A 4 12.34 10.27 -12.35
C SER A 4 11.41 10.63 -11.18
N PRO A 5 10.54 11.66 -11.29
CA PRO A 5 9.60 12.03 -10.23
C PRO A 5 8.64 10.89 -9.84
N GLU A 6 8.57 9.85 -10.67
CA GLU A 6 7.80 8.63 -10.45
C GLU A 6 8.42 7.64 -9.46
N ARG A 7 9.68 7.84 -9.08
CA ARG A 7 10.40 6.97 -8.13
C ARG A 7 10.94 7.78 -6.98
N LEU A 8 11.06 7.12 -5.82
CA LEU A 8 11.66 7.69 -4.62
C LEU A 8 12.79 6.79 -4.13
N PRO A 9 13.78 7.33 -3.39
CA PRO A 9 14.70 6.48 -2.65
C PRO A 9 13.94 5.56 -1.68
N SER A 10 14.54 4.42 -1.35
CA SER A 10 13.99 3.53 -0.33
C SER A 10 13.77 4.28 0.99
N PRO A 11 12.60 4.12 1.66
CA PRO A 11 12.33 4.76 2.95
C PRO A 11 13.22 4.24 4.10
N GLY A 12 14.01 3.19 3.87
CA GLY A 12 14.89 2.57 4.85
C GLY A 12 14.43 1.16 5.23
N ALA A 13 14.89 0.68 6.39
CA ALA A 13 14.58 -0.66 6.86
C ALA A 13 13.07 -0.82 7.14
N SER A 14 12.49 -1.91 6.63
CA SER A 14 11.11 -2.29 6.93
C SER A 14 10.99 -2.81 8.37
N TYR A 15 9.92 -2.41 9.06
CA TYR A 15 9.56 -2.87 10.40
C TYR A 15 9.25 -4.38 10.44
N LEU A 16 8.59 -4.89 9.40
CA LEU A 16 8.36 -6.32 9.21
C LEU A 16 9.31 -6.87 8.15
N LYS A 17 9.44 -8.21 8.10
CA LYS A 17 10.10 -8.89 6.99
C LYS A 17 9.44 -8.47 5.68
N VAL A 18 10.24 -8.00 4.73
CA VAL A 18 9.76 -7.61 3.39
C VAL A 18 9.07 -8.78 2.69
N LYS A 19 8.01 -8.50 1.93
CA LYS A 19 7.23 -9.53 1.24
C LYS A 19 7.41 -9.39 -0.28
N PRO A 20 7.88 -10.43 -1.00
CA PRO A 20 7.97 -10.36 -2.45
C PRO A 20 6.57 -10.20 -3.05
N ILE A 21 6.48 -9.45 -4.15
CA ILE A 21 5.25 -9.24 -4.91
C ILE A 21 5.29 -10.12 -6.15
N LEU A 22 4.21 -10.85 -6.41
CA LEU A 22 4.03 -11.55 -7.68
C LEU A 22 3.43 -10.62 -8.73
N LEU A 23 4.27 -10.15 -9.64
CA LEU A 23 3.86 -9.29 -10.77
C LEU A 23 3.93 -10.07 -12.08
N GLU A 24 2.84 -10.02 -12.85
CA GLU A 24 2.79 -10.66 -14.17
C GLU A 24 3.86 -10.08 -15.11
N GLY A 25 4.66 -10.94 -15.75
CA GLY A 25 5.71 -10.50 -16.67
C GLY A 25 7.00 -10.00 -16.01
N ARG A 26 7.14 -10.09 -14.68
CA ARG A 26 8.42 -9.84 -13.98
C ARG A 26 8.97 -11.12 -13.31
N PRO A 27 10.29 -11.20 -13.10
CA PRO A 27 10.87 -12.26 -12.27
C PRO A 27 10.28 -12.24 -10.86
N GLU A 28 10.16 -13.42 -10.25
CA GLU A 28 9.77 -13.54 -8.85
C GLU A 28 10.75 -12.77 -7.95
N ALA A 29 10.22 -12.13 -6.91
CA ALA A 29 10.98 -11.34 -5.93
C ALA A 29 11.73 -10.10 -6.47
N ALA A 30 11.47 -9.67 -7.71
CA ALA A 30 12.05 -8.44 -8.25
C ALA A 30 11.55 -7.16 -7.56
N VAL A 31 10.37 -7.22 -6.94
CA VAL A 31 9.78 -6.12 -6.17
C VAL A 31 9.30 -6.70 -4.84
N HIS A 32 9.50 -5.98 -3.75
CA HIS A 32 8.99 -6.35 -2.44
C HIS A 32 8.32 -5.20 -1.72
N THR A 33 7.37 -5.52 -0.83
CA THR A 33 6.73 -4.54 0.04
C THR A 33 7.45 -4.41 1.37
N GLY A 34 7.48 -3.17 1.87
CA GLY A 34 7.95 -2.83 3.20
C GLY A 34 6.96 -1.92 3.93
N MET A 35 7.16 -1.76 5.24
CA MET A 35 6.39 -0.82 6.04
C MET A 35 7.21 -0.15 7.12
N SER A 36 6.83 1.06 7.51
CA SER A 36 7.42 1.75 8.66
C SER A 36 6.87 1.15 9.95
N THR A 37 7.53 1.41 11.08
CA THR A 37 6.91 1.17 12.37
C THR A 37 5.65 2.04 12.46
N PRO A 38 4.47 1.45 12.70
CA PRO A 38 3.25 2.21 12.81
C PRO A 38 3.16 2.92 14.16
N THR A 39 2.35 3.96 14.24
CA THR A 39 2.05 4.68 15.48
C THR A 39 0.54 4.77 15.66
N THR A 40 0.06 4.50 16.88
CA THR A 40 -1.35 4.70 17.24
C THR A 40 -1.52 6.07 17.88
N MET A 41 -2.37 6.90 17.29
CA MET A 41 -2.70 8.24 17.79
C MET A 41 -3.70 8.15 18.95
N PRO A 42 -3.79 9.17 19.83
CA PRO A 42 -4.70 9.16 20.98
C PRO A 42 -6.18 8.97 20.64
N ASP A 43 -6.60 9.32 19.42
CA ASP A 43 -7.96 9.16 18.90
C ASP A 43 -8.20 7.80 18.23
N GLY A 44 -7.25 6.87 18.36
CA GLY A 44 -7.34 5.49 17.90
C GLY A 44 -6.90 5.25 16.45
N TRP A 45 -6.48 6.29 15.71
CA TRP A 45 -5.93 6.09 14.37
C TRP A 45 -4.55 5.44 14.44
N TRP A 46 -4.44 4.24 13.89
CA TRP A 46 -3.18 3.58 13.57
C TRP A 46 -2.64 4.13 12.26
N ILE A 47 -1.42 4.64 12.24
CA ILE A 47 -0.80 5.29 11.08
C ILE A 47 0.54 4.64 10.77
N GLY A 48 0.77 4.28 9.50
CA GLY A 48 2.04 3.76 9.02
C GLY A 48 2.27 4.12 7.56
N MET A 49 3.52 3.96 7.10
CA MET A 49 3.85 4.00 5.68
C MET A 49 4.01 2.58 5.15
N MET A 50 3.57 2.33 3.93
CA MET A 50 3.81 1.10 3.19
C MET A 50 4.32 1.45 1.80
N TRP A 51 5.26 0.69 1.27
CA TRP A 51 5.84 0.95 -0.04
C TRP A 51 6.13 -0.34 -0.79
N ALA A 52 6.23 -0.26 -2.10
CA ALA A 52 6.81 -1.30 -2.95
C ALA A 52 8.12 -0.77 -3.55
N GLU A 53 9.18 -1.57 -3.51
CA GLU A 53 10.50 -1.15 -3.98
C GLU A 53 11.25 -2.31 -4.65
N ASP A 54 12.23 -1.95 -5.47
CA ASP A 54 13.26 -2.83 -6.01
C ASP A 54 14.65 -2.33 -5.58
N GLU A 55 15.72 -2.91 -6.16
CA GLU A 55 17.11 -2.54 -5.85
C GLU A 55 17.44 -1.05 -6.05
N THR A 56 16.63 -0.33 -6.81
CA THR A 56 16.85 1.10 -7.12
C THR A 56 15.95 2.04 -6.31
N GLY A 57 15.04 1.52 -5.49
CA GLY A 57 14.14 2.29 -4.62
C GLY A 57 12.67 2.03 -4.89
N VAL A 58 11.81 2.93 -4.39
CA VAL A 58 10.35 2.82 -4.53
C VAL A 58 9.96 2.85 -6.01
N VAL A 59 9.19 1.84 -6.43
CA VAL A 59 8.73 1.69 -7.82
C VAL A 59 7.60 2.68 -8.14
N SER A 60 7.39 2.98 -9.42
CA SER A 60 6.22 3.74 -9.87
C SER A 60 4.95 2.87 -9.78
N CYS A 61 3.79 3.46 -9.48
CA CYS A 61 2.50 2.78 -9.58
C CYS A 61 2.28 2.19 -10.98
N ARG A 62 2.81 2.84 -12.03
CA ARG A 62 2.77 2.34 -13.41
C ARG A 62 3.50 1.01 -13.58
N GLU A 63 4.56 0.78 -12.82
CA GLU A 63 5.36 -0.45 -12.90
C GLU A 63 4.64 -1.68 -12.36
N VAL A 64 3.59 -1.48 -11.56
CA VAL A 64 2.71 -2.53 -11.03
C VAL A 64 1.32 -2.49 -11.67
N ALA A 65 1.09 -1.61 -12.64
CA ALA A 65 -0.16 -1.51 -13.38
C ALA A 65 -0.37 -2.74 -14.28
N PRO A 66 -1.62 -3.03 -14.72
CA PRO A 66 -1.86 -4.10 -15.68
C PRO A 66 -1.01 -3.98 -16.95
N ILE A 67 -0.63 -5.13 -17.52
CA ILE A 67 0.13 -5.20 -18.78
C ILE A 67 -0.60 -4.52 -19.94
N ALA A 68 -1.94 -4.60 -19.95
CA ALA A 68 -2.78 -3.91 -20.93
C ALA A 68 -2.71 -2.37 -20.82
N GLY A 69 -2.08 -1.84 -19.78
CA GLY A 69 -1.98 -0.42 -19.47
C GLY A 69 -2.67 -0.06 -18.14
N PRO A 70 -2.37 1.13 -17.58
CA PRO A 70 -3.04 1.62 -16.39
C PRO A 70 -4.55 1.79 -16.63
N PRO A 71 -5.41 1.30 -15.72
CA PRO A 71 -6.86 1.49 -15.84
C PRO A 71 -7.25 2.97 -15.66
N PRO A 72 -8.44 3.38 -16.14
CA PRO A 72 -8.96 4.74 -15.93
C PRO A 72 -9.08 5.10 -14.45
N THR A 73 -9.32 4.12 -13.59
CA THR A 73 -9.38 4.30 -12.13
C THR A 73 -7.99 4.69 -11.60
N PRO A 74 -7.86 5.81 -10.86
CA PRO A 74 -6.60 6.19 -10.25
C PRO A 74 -6.06 5.11 -9.29
N PRO A 75 -4.73 4.96 -9.15
CA PRO A 75 -4.14 3.91 -8.33
C PRO A 75 -4.57 3.96 -6.87
N LEU A 76 -4.70 5.17 -6.29
CA LEU A 76 -5.15 5.33 -4.91
C LEU A 76 -6.57 4.78 -4.69
N GLN A 77 -7.48 5.00 -5.64
CA GLN A 77 -8.84 4.50 -5.57
C GLN A 77 -8.84 2.97 -5.68
N ARG A 78 -8.13 2.41 -6.66
CA ARG A 78 -8.04 0.96 -6.84
C ARG A 78 -7.43 0.25 -5.63
N LEU A 79 -6.33 0.77 -5.09
CA LEU A 79 -5.69 0.24 -3.89
C LEU A 79 -6.60 0.39 -2.66
N GLY A 80 -7.32 1.50 -2.54
CA GLY A 80 -8.29 1.72 -1.46
C GLY A 80 -9.41 0.70 -1.43
N GLU A 81 -10.01 0.40 -2.59
CA GLU A 81 -11.03 -0.64 -2.73
C GLU A 81 -10.47 -2.01 -2.34
N LEU A 82 -9.31 -2.39 -2.89
CA LEU A 82 -8.69 -3.69 -2.66
C LEU A 82 -8.23 -3.88 -1.21
N MET A 83 -7.63 -2.85 -0.59
CA MET A 83 -7.20 -2.91 0.80
C MET A 83 -8.39 -2.94 1.76
N THR A 84 -9.46 -2.17 1.48
CA THR A 84 -10.69 -2.23 2.29
C THR A 84 -11.28 -3.64 2.27
N ASN A 85 -11.33 -4.27 1.09
CA ASN A 85 -11.81 -5.64 0.96
C ASN A 85 -10.89 -6.67 1.63
N GLY A 86 -9.57 -6.51 1.49
CA GLY A 86 -8.58 -7.42 2.07
C GLY A 86 -8.52 -7.36 3.61
N LEU A 87 -8.75 -6.18 4.19
CA LEU A 87 -8.81 -6.00 5.64
C LEU A 87 -10.17 -6.36 6.22
N GLY A 88 -11.25 -6.16 5.46
CA GLY A 88 -12.59 -6.64 5.79
C GLY A 88 -13.06 -6.19 7.18
N ASP A 89 -13.42 -7.17 8.01
CA ASP A 89 -13.95 -6.95 9.35
C ASP A 89 -12.91 -6.49 10.38
N LEU A 90 -11.62 -6.49 10.04
CA LEU A 90 -10.58 -5.90 10.90
C LEU A 90 -10.74 -4.38 11.02
N LEU A 91 -11.33 -3.71 10.03
CA LEU A 91 -11.56 -2.27 10.05
C LEU A 91 -12.78 -1.95 10.91
N ALA A 92 -12.63 -0.97 11.80
CA ALA A 92 -13.78 -0.37 12.47
C ALA A 92 -14.70 0.31 11.43
N VAL A 93 -16.00 0.34 11.70
CA VAL A 93 -16.99 1.01 10.86
C VAL A 93 -17.58 2.19 11.63
N GLU A 94 -17.40 3.41 11.10
CA GLU A 94 -17.97 4.64 11.62
C GLU A 94 -18.92 5.22 10.56
N GLU A 95 -20.15 5.56 10.95
CA GLU A 95 -21.18 6.10 10.04
C GLU A 95 -21.41 5.24 8.78
N GLY A 96 -21.29 3.90 8.94
CA GLY A 96 -21.46 2.95 7.84
C GLY A 96 -20.30 2.87 6.86
N ARG A 97 -19.13 3.46 7.18
CA ARG A 97 -17.92 3.42 6.36
C ARG A 97 -16.75 2.79 7.10
N SER A 98 -16.02 1.91 6.43
CA SER A 98 -14.77 1.35 6.97
C SER A 98 -13.75 2.46 7.23
N CYS A 99 -13.14 2.44 8.40
CA CYS A 99 -12.18 3.44 8.85
C CYS A 99 -10.80 3.19 8.25
N LEU A 100 -10.67 3.41 6.94
CA LEU A 100 -9.41 3.36 6.21
C LEU A 100 -9.23 4.65 5.42
N LYS A 101 -8.09 5.31 5.61
CA LYS A 101 -7.67 6.50 4.86
C LYS A 101 -6.31 6.22 4.25
N LEU A 102 -6.21 6.43 2.95
CA LEU A 102 -4.97 6.22 2.20
C LEU A 102 -4.54 7.52 1.54
N ARG A 103 -3.23 7.73 1.44
CA ARG A 103 -2.63 8.81 0.67
C ARG A 103 -1.39 8.31 -0.05
N LEU A 104 -1.32 8.51 -1.36
CA LEU A 104 -0.07 8.36 -2.12
C LEU A 104 0.88 9.51 -1.81
N LEU A 105 2.11 9.19 -1.42
CA LEU A 105 3.19 10.15 -1.20
C LEU A 105 3.98 10.38 -2.50
N GLY A 106 4.70 11.50 -2.55
CA GLY A 106 5.37 11.98 -3.77
C GLY A 106 4.47 12.85 -4.63
N ASP A 107 5.08 13.72 -5.43
CA ASP A 107 4.35 14.65 -6.29
C ASP A 107 3.75 13.95 -7.49
N LEU A 108 2.55 14.39 -7.91
CA LEU A 108 1.97 13.96 -9.16
C LEU A 108 2.56 14.82 -10.28
N ALA A 109 3.37 14.20 -11.13
CA ALA A 109 4.04 14.92 -12.23
C ALA A 109 3.05 15.42 -13.30
N ASP A 110 1.97 14.68 -13.57
CA ASP A 110 0.89 15.04 -14.50
C ASP A 110 -0.46 14.52 -13.99
N VAL A 111 -1.44 15.41 -13.85
CA VAL A 111 -2.81 15.07 -13.40
C VAL A 111 -3.53 14.11 -14.35
N ASN A 112 -3.13 14.09 -15.63
CA ASN A 112 -3.69 13.21 -16.65
C ASN A 112 -3.07 11.80 -16.62
N GLU A 113 -1.98 11.62 -15.87
CA GLU A 113 -1.28 10.33 -15.74
C GLU A 113 -1.18 9.92 -14.26
N PRO A 114 -2.32 9.63 -13.59
CA PRO A 114 -2.36 9.40 -12.14
C PRO A 114 -1.55 8.19 -11.66
N TRP A 115 -1.18 7.30 -12.58
CA TRP A 115 -0.33 6.14 -12.35
C TRP A 115 1.17 6.45 -12.38
N ARG A 116 1.58 7.65 -12.80
CA ARG A 116 2.99 8.10 -12.78
C ARG A 116 3.31 8.74 -11.43
N ARG A 117 3.27 7.93 -10.37
CA ARG A 117 3.60 8.33 -9.00
C ARG A 117 4.36 7.22 -8.29
N PRO A 118 5.21 7.55 -7.31
CA PRO A 118 5.83 6.54 -6.45
C PRO A 118 4.77 5.71 -5.71
N LEU A 119 4.95 4.39 -5.65
CA LEU A 119 4.08 3.46 -4.93
C LEU A 119 4.46 3.41 -3.46
N VAL A 120 4.18 4.52 -2.77
CA VAL A 120 4.29 4.64 -1.31
C VAL A 120 3.00 5.25 -0.76
N LEU A 121 2.38 4.53 0.18
CA LEU A 121 1.15 4.93 0.84
C LEU A 121 1.43 5.33 2.28
N GLN A 122 0.89 6.47 2.69
CA GLN A 122 0.51 6.67 4.08
C GLN A 122 -0.85 5.99 4.29
N VAL A 123 -0.90 5.08 5.25
CA VAL A 123 -2.07 4.30 5.65
C VAL A 123 -2.47 4.77 7.04
N ALA A 124 -3.73 5.20 7.19
CA ALA A 124 -4.34 5.42 8.49
C ALA A 124 -5.57 4.52 8.60
N ALA A 125 -5.66 3.74 9.66
CA ALA A 125 -6.78 2.82 9.92
C ALA A 125 -7.25 2.95 11.37
N LYS A 126 -8.55 2.74 11.61
CA LYS A 126 -9.03 2.34 12.93
C LYS A 126 -9.42 0.87 12.86
N TRP A 127 -8.98 0.11 13.84
CA TRP A 127 -9.25 -1.32 13.91
C TRP A 127 -10.49 -1.59 14.76
N ASP A 128 -11.24 -2.63 14.40
CA ASP A 128 -12.30 -3.13 15.27
C ASP A 128 -11.67 -3.71 16.55
N PRO A 129 -12.01 -3.16 17.74
CA PRO A 129 -11.33 -3.50 18.98
C PRO A 129 -11.57 -4.96 19.39
N MET A 130 -12.70 -5.55 19.02
CA MET A 130 -12.98 -6.96 19.32
C MET A 130 -12.15 -7.87 18.43
N ARG A 131 -11.98 -7.51 17.15
CA ARG A 131 -11.17 -8.30 16.20
C ARG A 131 -9.70 -8.31 16.53
N ILE A 132 -9.15 -7.18 16.98
CA ILE A 132 -7.72 -7.09 17.29
C ILE A 132 -7.37 -7.46 18.75
N ALA A 133 -8.36 -7.70 19.62
CA ALA A 133 -8.12 -7.96 21.05
C ALA A 133 -7.17 -9.13 21.35
N THR A 134 -7.11 -10.12 20.46
CA THR A 134 -6.25 -11.30 20.58
C THR A 134 -4.99 -11.22 19.72
N MET A 135 -4.80 -10.12 18.99
CA MET A 135 -3.69 -9.91 18.07
C MET A 135 -2.60 -9.09 18.76
N THR A 136 -1.34 -9.42 18.47
CA THR A 136 -0.22 -8.53 18.78
C THR A 136 -0.17 -7.37 17.78
N GLU A 137 0.49 -6.27 18.14
CA GLU A 137 0.71 -5.14 17.22
C GLU A 137 1.38 -5.59 15.91
N ALA A 138 2.35 -6.51 16.01
CA ALA A 138 3.03 -7.09 14.85
C ALA A 138 2.07 -7.87 13.94
N LYS A 139 1.05 -8.55 14.50
CA LYS A 139 0.05 -9.28 13.71
C LYS A 139 -0.93 -8.35 13.02
N VAL A 140 -1.31 -7.25 13.65
CA VAL A 140 -2.12 -6.20 13.01
C VAL A 140 -1.34 -5.55 11.86
N ALA A 141 -0.07 -5.21 12.10
CA ALA A 141 0.83 -4.71 11.08
C ALA A 141 1.01 -5.71 9.92
N GLU A 142 1.15 -7.00 10.22
CA GLU A 142 1.29 -8.06 9.21
C GLU A 142 0.05 -8.15 8.31
N ALA A 143 -1.15 -8.13 8.89
CA ALA A 143 -2.40 -8.12 8.14
C ALA A 143 -2.52 -6.89 7.21
N ALA A 144 -2.08 -5.72 7.69
CA ALA A 144 -2.08 -4.49 6.91
C ALA A 144 -1.10 -4.56 5.72
N LEU A 145 0.12 -5.09 5.95
CA LEU A 145 1.11 -5.31 4.89
C LEU A 145 0.69 -6.40 3.90
N ASP A 146 0.01 -7.45 4.37
CA ASP A 146 -0.56 -8.50 3.51
C ASP A 146 -1.65 -7.96 2.60
N ALA A 147 -2.58 -7.17 3.15
CA ALA A 147 -3.64 -6.53 2.37
C ALA A 147 -3.06 -5.60 1.30
N PHE A 148 -2.03 -4.82 1.64
CA PHE A 148 -1.32 -3.97 0.68
C PHE A 148 -0.61 -4.77 -0.41
N THR A 149 0.16 -5.79 -0.02
CA THR A 149 0.87 -6.68 -0.95
C THR A 149 -0.11 -7.32 -1.92
N ARG A 150 -1.20 -7.89 -1.38
CA ARG A 150 -2.22 -8.53 -2.19
C ARG A 150 -2.94 -7.54 -3.11
N ALA A 151 -3.21 -6.33 -2.64
CA ALA A 151 -3.84 -5.28 -3.45
C ALA A 151 -2.99 -4.95 -4.69
N ILE A 152 -1.66 -4.92 -4.56
CA ILE A 152 -0.76 -4.72 -5.70
C ILE A 152 -0.82 -5.90 -6.67
N GLU A 153 -0.73 -7.13 -6.16
CA GLU A 153 -0.76 -8.36 -6.97
C GLU A 153 -2.06 -8.57 -7.74
N VAL A 154 -3.17 -7.94 -7.33
CA VAL A 154 -4.45 -8.05 -8.04
C VAL A 154 -4.89 -6.75 -8.69
N ALA A 155 -4.11 -5.67 -8.55
CA ALA A 155 -4.40 -4.39 -9.20
C ALA A 155 -4.46 -4.54 -10.72
N HIS A 156 -3.74 -5.52 -11.28
CA HIS A 156 -3.74 -5.84 -12.71
C HIS A 156 -5.00 -6.57 -13.21
N ARG A 157 -5.80 -7.15 -12.31
CA ARG A 157 -6.96 -7.97 -12.69
C ARG A 157 -8.16 -7.07 -13.01
N PRO A 158 -8.98 -7.43 -14.01
CA PRO A 158 -10.21 -6.71 -14.34
C PRO A 158 -11.16 -6.61 -13.14
#